data_AF-A0A9Q9CL62-F1
#
_entry.id   AF-A0A9Q9CL62-F1
#
_cell.length_a   1.000
_cell.length_b   1.000
_cell.length_c   1.000
_cell.angle_alpha   90.00
_cell.angle_beta   90.00
_cell.angle_gamma   90.00
#
_symmetry.space_group_name_H-M   'P 1'
#
loop_
_entity.id
_entity.type
_entity.pdbx_description
1 polymer ?
#
loop_
_entity_poly.entity_id
_entity_poly.type
_entity_poly.pdbx_seq_one_letter_code
_entity_poly.pdbx_strand_id
1 'polypeptide(L)'
;MKNAWRDGVLVDEKGWIWVKKEKLHTILRTSVDNARYIAMKLPSEDKQYFNGEPYIRGFQVVAQLAKEIEENGVGKRGLALIASKEFYESIYMCDTVVRLRLEYDKDKAVARRTLKKKRKKTYNVKYDELTGDPLKLNCEFSHIRSYAIYKQYADDIDNGLMVNKMTHRLITERGINDENQLLALCQEQGWKTDWYEPYINKFRF
;
A
#
# COMPACT_ATOMS: atom_id res chain seq x y z
N MET A 1 27.30 -20.53 -9.35
CA MET A 1 26.91 -19.31 -8.59
C MET A 1 25.46 -19.44 -8.17
N LYS A 2 25.18 -19.46 -6.86
CA LYS A 2 23.81 -19.27 -6.35
C LYS A 2 23.45 -17.80 -6.58
N ASN A 3 22.47 -17.52 -7.44
CA ASN A 3 22.02 -16.16 -7.70
C ASN A 3 21.25 -15.68 -6.45
N ALA A 4 21.68 -14.59 -5.82
CA ALA A 4 21.04 -14.05 -4.63
C ALA A 4 19.55 -13.72 -4.84
N TRP A 5 19.17 -13.39 -6.08
CA TRP A 5 17.77 -13.23 -6.48
C TRP A 5 17.00 -14.55 -6.51
N ARG A 6 17.63 -15.66 -6.91
CA ARG A 6 16.97 -16.97 -7.00
C ARG A 6 16.59 -17.55 -5.63
N ASP A 7 17.48 -17.40 -4.65
CA ASP A 7 17.30 -18.01 -3.31
C ASP A 7 16.79 -16.99 -2.26
N GLY A 8 16.77 -15.71 -2.65
CA GLY A 8 16.47 -14.56 -1.79
C GLY A 8 15.18 -13.85 -2.09
N VAL A 9 14.39 -14.31 -3.06
CA VAL A 9 13.16 -13.62 -3.47
C VAL A 9 11.95 -14.51 -3.25
N LEU A 10 10.88 -13.87 -2.81
CA LEU A 10 9.54 -14.42 -2.72
C LEU A 10 8.58 -13.48 -3.45
N VAL A 11 7.56 -14.04 -4.10
CA VAL A 11 6.41 -13.29 -4.61
C VAL A 11 5.19 -13.73 -3.84
N ASP A 12 4.45 -12.78 -3.26
CA ASP A 12 3.22 -13.08 -2.51
C ASP A 12 2.00 -13.25 -3.43
N GLU A 13 0.84 -13.60 -2.86
CA GLU A 13 -0.39 -13.77 -3.64
C GLU A 13 -0.88 -12.49 -4.35
N LYS A 14 -0.36 -11.32 -3.96
CA LYS A 14 -0.68 -10.02 -4.57
C LYS A 14 0.20 -9.73 -5.79
N GLY A 15 1.14 -10.63 -6.09
CA GLY A 15 2.16 -10.43 -7.13
C GLY A 15 3.23 -9.41 -6.70
N TRP A 16 3.37 -9.17 -5.40
CA TRP A 16 4.39 -8.30 -4.88
C TRP A 16 5.70 -9.04 -4.59
N ILE A 17 6.83 -8.39 -4.90
CA ILE A 17 8.16 -8.96 -4.73
C ILE A 17 8.71 -8.60 -3.36
N TRP A 18 9.24 -9.60 -2.68
CA TRP A 18 9.87 -9.54 -1.37
C TRP A 18 11.28 -10.08 -1.44
N VAL A 19 12.25 -9.37 -0.87
CA VAL A 19 13.67 -9.73 -0.88
C VAL A 19 14.12 -10.01 0.55
N LYS A 20 14.68 -11.21 0.78
CA LYS A 20 15.25 -11.61 2.07
C LYS A 20 16.30 -10.59 2.52
N LYS A 21 16.17 -10.10 3.75
CA LYS A 21 17.12 -9.16 4.36
C LYS A 21 18.55 -9.70 4.32
N GLU A 22 18.72 -11.01 4.55
CA GLU A 22 20.03 -11.67 4.53
C GLU A 22 20.73 -11.59 3.17
N LYS A 23 20.01 -11.45 2.04
CA LYS A 23 20.61 -11.40 0.70
C LYS A 23 20.93 -9.98 0.23
N LEU A 24 20.50 -8.96 0.95
CA LEU A 24 20.64 -7.55 0.54
C LEU A 24 22.09 -7.13 0.32
N HIS A 25 23.02 -7.55 1.17
CA HIS A 25 24.44 -7.20 1.03
C HIS A 25 25.02 -7.68 -0.32
N THR A 26 24.61 -8.87 -0.78
CA THR A 26 25.03 -9.40 -2.09
C THR A 26 24.35 -8.67 -3.24
N ILE A 27 23.05 -8.39 -3.11
CA ILE A 27 22.23 -7.72 -4.13
C ILE A 27 22.71 -6.27 -4.36
N LEU A 28 22.98 -5.55 -3.27
CA LEU A 28 23.41 -4.14 -3.26
C LEU A 28 24.93 -3.97 -3.35
N ARG A 29 25.70 -5.07 -3.45
CA ARG A 29 27.18 -5.06 -3.52
C ARG A 29 27.81 -4.23 -2.40
N THR A 30 27.33 -4.42 -1.18
CA THR A 30 27.76 -3.67 0.01
C THR A 30 28.06 -4.62 1.19
N SER A 31 28.56 -4.08 2.30
CA SER A 31 28.82 -4.88 3.50
C SER A 31 27.51 -5.34 4.16
N VAL A 32 27.58 -6.39 4.98
CA VAL A 32 26.43 -6.87 5.76
C VAL A 32 25.89 -5.78 6.68
N ASP A 33 26.77 -5.00 7.31
CA ASP A 33 26.36 -3.94 8.23
C ASP A 33 25.69 -2.77 7.52
N ASN A 34 26.20 -2.37 6.35
CA ASN A 34 25.53 -1.35 5.52
C ASN A 34 24.16 -1.83 5.07
N ALA A 35 24.04 -3.09 4.63
CA ALA A 35 22.75 -3.66 4.24
C ALA A 35 21.75 -3.72 5.41
N ARG A 36 22.22 -4.06 6.62
CA ARG A 36 21.39 -4.01 7.85
C ARG A 36 20.92 -2.59 8.13
N TYR A 37 21.81 -1.60 8.04
CA TYR A 37 21.47 -0.19 8.28
C TYR A 37 20.46 0.34 7.28
N ILE A 38 20.63 0.04 5.99
CA ILE A 38 19.65 0.38 4.94
C ILE A 38 18.29 -0.23 5.27
N ALA A 39 18.24 -1.53 5.58
CA ALA A 39 17.00 -2.20 5.92
C ALA A 39 16.33 -1.65 7.20
N MET A 40 17.11 -1.12 8.16
CA MET A 40 16.54 -0.51 9.37
C MET A 40 15.78 0.79 9.07
N LYS A 41 16.25 1.60 8.11
CA LYS A 41 15.64 2.89 7.75
C LYS A 41 14.32 2.79 6.99
N LEU A 42 14.04 1.64 6.36
CA LEU A 42 12.79 1.46 5.64
C LEU A 42 11.58 1.54 6.59
N PRO A 43 10.41 1.99 6.12
CA PRO A 43 9.21 1.99 6.94
C PRO A 43 8.78 0.56 7.29
N SER A 44 8.00 0.39 8.36
CA SER A 44 7.55 -0.92 8.85
C SER A 44 6.68 -1.65 7.84
N GLU A 45 5.82 -0.93 7.11
CA GLU A 45 4.96 -1.46 6.04
C GLU A 45 5.73 -2.10 4.88
N ASP A 46 6.99 -1.70 4.70
CA ASP A 46 7.87 -2.26 3.67
C ASP A 46 8.71 -3.44 4.18
N LYS A 47 8.40 -3.95 5.37
CA LYS A 47 9.07 -5.09 6.00
C LYS A 47 8.04 -6.14 6.39
N GLN A 48 8.36 -7.40 6.16
CA GLN A 48 7.47 -8.50 6.54
C GLN A 48 8.27 -9.75 6.87
N TYR A 49 7.74 -10.58 7.76
CA TYR A 49 8.27 -11.91 8.03
C TYR A 49 7.53 -12.96 7.21
N PHE A 50 8.27 -13.82 6.53
CA PHE A 50 7.75 -15.03 5.90
C PHE A 50 8.49 -16.23 6.49
N ASN A 51 7.76 -17.15 7.11
CA ASN A 51 8.32 -18.34 7.77
C ASN A 51 9.44 -18.00 8.78
N GLY A 52 9.24 -16.95 9.58
CA GLY A 52 10.23 -16.50 10.57
C GLY A 52 11.40 -15.70 10.02
N GLU A 53 11.54 -15.57 8.70
CA GLU A 53 12.63 -14.85 8.06
C GLU A 53 12.19 -13.42 7.65
N PRO A 54 13.04 -12.39 7.87
CA PRO A 54 12.71 -11.02 7.52
C PRO A 54 12.95 -10.71 6.04
N TYR A 55 11.97 -10.09 5.39
CA TYR A 55 12.00 -9.62 4.01
C TYR A 55 11.71 -8.13 3.94
N ILE A 56 12.17 -7.52 2.85
CA ILE A 56 11.87 -6.14 2.50
C ILE A 56 11.24 -6.06 1.11
N ARG A 57 10.45 -5.02 0.88
CA ARG A 57 9.82 -4.77 -0.42
C ARG A 57 10.84 -4.63 -1.54
N GLY A 58 10.61 -5.32 -2.64
CA GLY A 58 11.50 -5.31 -3.79
C GLY A 58 11.66 -3.93 -4.44
N PHE A 59 10.62 -3.08 -4.45
CA PHE A 59 10.73 -1.73 -5.00
C PHE A 59 11.71 -0.84 -4.20
N GLN A 60 11.79 -1.03 -2.87
CA GLN A 60 12.76 -0.33 -2.02
C GLN A 60 14.20 -0.78 -2.35
N VAL A 61 14.38 -2.07 -2.65
CA VAL A 61 15.68 -2.60 -3.11
C VAL A 61 16.07 -1.96 -4.44
N VAL A 62 15.14 -1.83 -5.37
CA VAL A 62 15.40 -1.20 -6.69
C VAL A 62 15.70 0.27 -6.56
N ALA A 63 14.99 1.00 -5.70
CA ALA A 63 15.29 2.40 -5.41
C ALA A 63 16.72 2.55 -4.87
N GLN A 64 17.13 1.68 -3.95
CA GLN A 64 18.50 1.67 -3.45
C GLN A 64 19.51 1.25 -4.53
N LEU A 65 19.20 0.27 -5.39
CA LEU A 65 20.07 -0.10 -6.51
C LEU A 65 20.27 1.06 -7.48
N ALA A 66 19.20 1.78 -7.83
CA ALA A 66 19.27 2.94 -8.71
C ALA A 66 20.18 4.03 -8.12
N LYS A 67 19.99 4.34 -6.83
CA LYS A 67 20.85 5.27 -6.09
C LYS A 67 22.32 4.83 -6.12
N GLU A 68 22.61 3.56 -5.84
CA GLU A 68 23.99 3.05 -5.84
C GLU A 68 24.63 3.03 -7.23
N ILE A 69 23.84 2.83 -8.29
CA ILE A 69 24.31 2.92 -9.68
C ILE A 69 24.67 4.38 -10.01
N GLU A 70 23.82 5.33 -9.62
CA GLU A 70 24.06 6.76 -9.85
C GLU A 70 25.28 7.27 -9.08
N GLU A 71 25.38 6.95 -7.80
CA GLU A 71 26.43 7.49 -6.91
C GLU A 71 27.75 6.71 -7.02
N ASN A 72 27.70 5.39 -7.24
CA ASN A 72 28.85 4.47 -7.09
C ASN A 72 29.00 3.46 -8.24
N GLY A 73 28.24 3.59 -9.33
CA GLY A 73 28.08 2.58 -10.39
C GLY A 73 29.22 2.50 -11.41
N VAL A 74 30.48 2.55 -10.98
CA VAL A 74 31.64 2.48 -11.87
C VAL A 74 32.25 1.08 -11.95
N GLY A 75 32.84 0.75 -13.11
CA GLY A 75 33.59 -0.49 -13.34
C GLY A 75 32.79 -1.77 -13.10
N LYS A 76 33.47 -2.82 -12.60
CA LYS A 76 32.85 -4.14 -12.35
C LYS A 76 31.71 -4.09 -11.32
N ARG A 77 31.80 -3.20 -10.33
CA ARG A 77 30.73 -3.01 -9.33
C ARG A 77 29.47 -2.47 -10.00
N GLY A 78 29.60 -1.43 -10.83
CA GLY A 78 28.50 -0.87 -11.61
C GLY A 78 27.78 -1.91 -12.46
N LEU A 79 28.53 -2.68 -13.25
CA LEU A 79 27.97 -3.77 -14.05
C LEU A 79 27.20 -4.80 -13.21
N ALA A 80 27.72 -5.14 -12.02
CA ALA A 80 27.06 -6.08 -11.13
C ALA A 80 25.79 -5.52 -10.47
N LEU A 81 25.71 -4.20 -10.25
CA LEU A 81 24.50 -3.52 -9.75
C LEU A 81 23.44 -3.43 -10.85
N ILE A 82 23.84 -3.10 -12.08
CA ILE A 82 22.94 -3.09 -13.26
C ILE A 82 22.34 -4.47 -13.47
N ALA A 83 23.17 -5.53 -13.50
CA ALA A 83 22.68 -6.90 -13.61
C ALA A 83 21.72 -7.30 -12.47
N SER A 84 21.97 -6.81 -11.25
CA SER A 84 21.08 -7.02 -10.10
C SER A 84 19.71 -6.37 -10.32
N LYS A 85 19.67 -5.16 -10.88
CA LYS A 85 18.44 -4.46 -11.25
C LYS A 85 17.70 -5.19 -12.38
N GLU A 86 18.39 -5.68 -13.39
CA GLU A 86 17.81 -6.47 -14.50
C GLU A 86 17.16 -7.77 -14.01
N PHE A 87 17.74 -8.44 -13.00
CA PHE A 87 17.11 -9.60 -12.37
C PHE A 87 15.79 -9.24 -11.69
N TYR A 88 15.72 -8.13 -10.97
CA TYR A 88 14.45 -7.65 -10.42
C TYR A 88 13.43 -7.39 -11.53
N GLU A 89 13.83 -6.65 -12.57
CA GLU A 89 12.94 -6.28 -13.68
C GLU A 89 12.39 -7.52 -14.39
N SER A 90 13.24 -8.54 -14.58
CA SER A 90 12.85 -9.83 -15.15
C SER A 90 11.80 -10.55 -14.30
N ILE A 91 11.97 -10.58 -12.97
CA ILE A 91 10.97 -11.15 -12.05
C ILE A 91 9.69 -10.30 -12.08
N TYR A 92 9.82 -8.98 -12.07
CA TYR A 92 8.72 -8.04 -12.05
C TYR A 92 7.83 -8.12 -13.29
N MET A 93 8.42 -8.38 -14.46
CA MET A 93 7.72 -8.47 -15.74
C MET A 93 7.30 -9.90 -16.12
N CYS A 94 7.69 -10.93 -15.36
CA CYS A 94 7.33 -12.29 -15.76
C CYS A 94 5.81 -12.53 -15.66
N ASP A 95 5.28 -13.32 -16.61
CA ASP A 95 3.83 -13.54 -16.79
C ASP A 95 3.11 -13.98 -15.52
N THR A 96 3.74 -14.82 -14.71
CA THR A 96 3.17 -15.29 -13.45
C THR A 96 2.93 -14.13 -12.49
N VAL A 97 3.92 -13.26 -12.32
CA VAL A 97 3.86 -12.13 -11.38
C VAL A 97 2.88 -11.06 -11.90
N VAL A 98 2.90 -10.79 -13.20
CA VAL A 98 1.94 -9.87 -13.83
C VAL A 98 0.51 -10.36 -13.63
N ARG A 99 0.26 -11.65 -13.86
CA ARG A 99 -1.06 -12.26 -13.67
C ARG A 99 -1.55 -12.18 -12.23
N LEU A 100 -0.71 -12.48 -11.24
CA LEU A 100 -1.06 -12.34 -9.82
C LEU A 100 -1.53 -10.92 -9.49
N ARG A 101 -0.86 -9.89 -10.02
CA ARG A 101 -1.29 -8.49 -9.82
C ARG A 101 -2.63 -8.20 -10.49
N LEU A 102 -2.85 -8.69 -11.70
CA LEU A 102 -4.11 -8.52 -12.42
C LEU A 102 -5.28 -9.20 -11.71
N GLU A 103 -5.06 -10.42 -11.21
CA GLU A 103 -6.03 -11.16 -10.41
C GLU A 103 -6.35 -10.42 -9.11
N TYR A 104 -5.32 -9.98 -8.38
CA TYR A 104 -5.47 -9.19 -7.17
C TYR A 104 -6.25 -7.89 -7.39
N ASP A 105 -5.92 -7.11 -8.44
CA ASP A 105 -6.64 -5.87 -8.77
C ASP A 105 -8.11 -6.15 -9.17
N LYS A 106 -8.37 -7.26 -9.87
CA LYS A 106 -9.73 -7.70 -10.23
C LYS A 106 -10.54 -8.06 -8.98
N ASP A 107 -9.97 -8.84 -8.06
CA ASP A 107 -10.62 -9.26 -6.83
C ASP A 107 -10.94 -8.05 -5.94
N LYS A 108 -9.99 -7.12 -5.80
CA LYS A 108 -10.23 -5.83 -5.14
C LYS A 108 -11.35 -5.05 -5.80
N ALA A 109 -11.42 -5.00 -7.14
CA ALA A 109 -12.48 -4.30 -7.85
C ALA A 109 -13.87 -4.91 -7.58
N VAL A 110 -13.98 -6.25 -7.52
CA VAL A 110 -15.22 -6.94 -7.16
C VAL A 110 -15.60 -6.63 -5.71
N ALA A 111 -14.65 -6.75 -4.78
CA ALA A 111 -14.89 -6.46 -3.37
C ALA A 111 -15.38 -5.01 -3.14
N ARG A 112 -14.76 -4.03 -3.82
CA ARG A 112 -15.13 -2.60 -3.75
C ARG A 112 -16.58 -2.33 -4.12
N ARG A 113 -17.09 -2.98 -5.18
CA ARG A 113 -18.49 -2.81 -5.62
C ARG A 113 -19.50 -3.21 -4.55
N THR A 114 -19.09 -4.03 -3.57
CA THR A 114 -19.95 -4.50 -2.49
C THR A 114 -19.89 -3.67 -1.21
N LEU A 115 -18.93 -2.73 -1.09
CA LEU A 115 -18.66 -1.99 0.15
C LEU A 115 -19.87 -1.23 0.67
N LYS A 116 -20.53 -0.45 -0.21
CA LYS A 116 -21.77 0.27 0.12
C LYS A 116 -22.82 -0.65 0.77
N LYS A 117 -23.07 -1.80 0.14
CA LYS A 117 -24.07 -2.77 0.62
C LYS A 117 -23.62 -3.41 1.94
N LYS A 118 -22.35 -3.80 2.05
CA LYS A 118 -21.77 -4.40 3.25
C LYS A 118 -21.84 -3.43 4.43
N ARG A 119 -21.34 -2.20 4.28
CA ARG A 119 -21.34 -1.18 5.35
C ARG A 119 -22.74 -0.86 5.85
N LYS A 120 -23.70 -0.58 4.95
CA LYS A 120 -25.10 -0.34 5.32
C LYS A 120 -25.70 -1.50 6.11
N LYS A 121 -25.41 -2.75 5.72
CA LYS A 121 -25.93 -3.94 6.40
C LYS A 121 -25.26 -4.16 7.76
N THR A 122 -23.93 -4.10 7.82
CA THR A 122 -23.14 -4.36 9.03
C THR A 122 -23.44 -3.36 10.14
N TYR A 123 -23.52 -2.07 9.81
CA TYR A 123 -23.70 -1.00 10.80
C TYR A 123 -25.13 -0.43 10.83
N ASN A 124 -26.07 -1.02 10.09
CA ASN A 124 -27.46 -0.56 10.01
C ASN A 124 -27.57 0.96 9.72
N VAL A 125 -26.76 1.45 8.78
CA VAL A 125 -26.60 2.89 8.56
C VAL A 125 -27.85 3.49 7.90
N LYS A 126 -28.47 4.46 8.58
CA LYS A 126 -29.67 5.18 8.13
C LYS A 126 -29.45 6.68 7.87
N TYR A 127 -28.34 7.23 8.37
CA TYR A 127 -28.00 8.64 8.30
C TYR A 127 -26.60 8.81 7.68
N ASP A 128 -26.38 9.93 7.02
CA ASP A 128 -25.06 10.36 6.56
C ASP A 128 -24.13 10.37 7.78
N GLU A 129 -23.06 9.59 7.71
CA GLU A 129 -22.18 9.36 8.85
C GLU A 129 -21.33 10.59 9.19
N LEU A 130 -21.25 11.58 8.28
CA LEU A 130 -20.60 12.85 8.54
C LEU A 130 -21.60 13.93 8.95
N THR A 131 -22.68 14.12 8.18
CA THR A 131 -23.60 15.25 8.43
C THR A 131 -24.70 14.95 9.44
N GLY A 132 -25.04 13.66 9.61
CA GLY A 132 -26.20 13.23 10.41
C GLY A 132 -27.54 13.32 9.69
N ASP A 133 -27.59 13.83 8.45
CA ASP A 133 -28.82 13.91 7.67
C ASP A 133 -29.33 12.52 7.27
N PRO A 134 -30.65 12.34 7.00
CA PRO A 134 -31.16 11.09 6.45
C PRO A 134 -30.42 10.67 5.16
N LEU A 135 -30.04 9.39 5.05
CA LEU A 135 -29.40 8.87 3.84
C LEU A 135 -30.38 8.84 2.67
N LYS A 136 -29.97 9.44 1.56
CA LYS A 136 -30.68 9.39 0.29
C LYS A 136 -30.42 8.06 -0.44
N LEU A 137 -31.30 7.69 -1.36
CA LEU A 137 -31.14 6.47 -2.17
C LEU A 137 -29.81 6.46 -2.97
N ASN A 138 -29.42 7.64 -3.47
CA ASN A 138 -28.18 7.87 -4.19
C ASN A 138 -26.97 8.18 -3.29
N CYS A 139 -27.01 7.78 -2.01
CA CYS A 139 -25.83 7.83 -1.14
C CYS A 139 -24.65 7.05 -1.74
N GLU A 140 -23.45 7.40 -1.30
CA GLU A 140 -22.19 6.87 -1.79
C GLU A 140 -21.37 6.34 -0.61
N PHE A 141 -20.46 5.42 -0.91
CA PHE A 141 -19.44 4.98 0.03
C PHE A 141 -18.20 5.85 -0.23
N SER A 142 -17.89 6.75 0.69
CA SER A 142 -16.71 7.62 0.63
C SER A 142 -15.57 6.96 1.37
N HIS A 143 -14.44 6.71 0.71
CA HIS A 143 -13.25 6.26 1.41
C HIS A 143 -12.73 7.34 2.36
N ILE A 144 -12.20 6.95 3.52
CA ILE A 144 -11.54 7.86 4.47
C ILE A 144 -10.11 8.12 3.96
N ARG A 145 -9.30 7.05 3.86
CA ARG A 145 -8.03 7.04 3.12
C ARG A 145 -8.29 6.69 1.67
N SER A 146 -7.87 7.55 0.75
CA SER A 146 -8.22 7.42 -0.67
C SER A 146 -7.74 6.09 -1.26
N TYR A 147 -8.62 5.46 -2.03
CA TYR A 147 -8.31 4.19 -2.70
C TYR A 147 -7.06 4.27 -3.59
N ALA A 148 -6.87 5.39 -4.28
CA ALA A 148 -5.77 5.57 -5.24
C ALA A 148 -4.39 5.49 -4.57
N ILE A 149 -4.29 5.97 -3.33
CA ILE A 149 -3.03 6.00 -2.56
C ILE A 149 -2.93 4.77 -1.67
N TYR A 150 -4.01 4.43 -0.96
CA TYR A 150 -4.02 3.39 0.07
C TYR A 150 -4.73 2.12 -0.41
N LYS A 151 -4.20 1.51 -1.48
CA LYS A 151 -4.78 0.29 -2.10
C LYS A 151 -4.98 -0.88 -1.12
N GLN A 152 -4.19 -0.96 -0.06
CA GLN A 152 -4.29 -1.99 0.98
C GLN A 152 -5.61 -1.92 1.77
N TYR A 153 -6.21 -0.73 1.86
CA TYR A 153 -7.48 -0.49 2.57
C TYR A 153 -8.67 -0.31 1.61
N ALA A 154 -8.45 -0.53 0.32
CA ALA A 154 -9.41 -0.25 -0.74
C ALA A 154 -10.77 -0.93 -0.57
N ASP A 155 -10.77 -2.13 -0.01
CA ASP A 155 -11.89 -3.06 0.14
C ASP A 155 -12.26 -3.31 1.61
N ASP A 156 -11.71 -2.52 2.53
CA ASP A 156 -12.12 -2.55 3.93
C ASP A 156 -13.36 -1.66 4.11
N ILE A 157 -14.43 -2.24 4.66
CA ILE A 157 -15.67 -1.52 4.93
C ILE A 157 -15.50 -0.40 5.97
N ASP A 158 -14.45 -0.47 6.79
CA ASP A 158 -14.12 0.51 7.82
C ASP A 158 -13.19 1.61 7.31
N ASN A 159 -12.63 1.45 6.11
CA ASN A 159 -11.98 2.54 5.38
C ASN A 159 -12.97 3.33 4.52
N GLY A 160 -14.19 3.51 5.00
CA GLY A 160 -15.10 4.43 4.36
C GLY A 160 -16.38 4.63 5.14
N LEU A 161 -17.12 5.66 4.76
CA LEU A 161 -18.33 6.14 5.40
C LEU A 161 -19.45 6.22 4.36
N MET A 162 -20.68 5.97 4.80
CA MET A 162 -21.89 6.20 4.02
C MET A 162 -22.27 7.66 4.10
N VAL A 163 -22.17 8.34 2.96
CA VAL A 163 -22.44 9.77 2.86
C VAL A 163 -23.40 10.05 1.72
N ASN A 164 -24.11 11.17 1.79
CA ASN A 164 -24.94 11.66 0.71
C ASN A 164 -24.06 12.15 -0.46
N LYS A 165 -24.61 12.11 -1.67
CA LYS A 165 -23.89 12.49 -2.90
C LYS A 165 -23.26 13.87 -2.84
N MET A 166 -23.89 14.83 -2.15
CA MET A 166 -23.33 16.18 -2.02
C MET A 166 -22.14 16.24 -1.06
N THR A 167 -22.22 15.53 0.06
CA THR A 167 -21.12 15.35 1.01
C THR A 167 -19.92 14.71 0.30
N HIS A 168 -20.15 13.62 -0.45
CA HIS A 168 -19.09 12.94 -1.22
C HIS A 168 -18.46 13.84 -2.30
N ARG A 169 -19.30 14.61 -3.00
CA ARG A 169 -18.82 15.58 -3.99
C ARG A 169 -17.91 16.63 -3.36
N LEU A 170 -18.26 17.19 -2.21
CA LEU A 170 -17.43 18.17 -1.51
C LEU A 170 -16.08 17.56 -1.09
N ILE A 171 -16.09 16.34 -0.55
CA ILE A 171 -14.86 15.60 -0.18
C ILE A 171 -13.95 15.44 -1.42
N THR A 172 -14.54 15.06 -2.57
CA THR A 172 -13.80 14.89 -3.83
C THR A 172 -13.25 16.21 -4.35
N GLU A 173 -14.06 17.27 -4.37
CA GLU A 173 -13.67 18.61 -4.85
C GLU A 173 -12.58 19.25 -3.98
N ARG A 174 -12.55 18.95 -2.68
CA ARG A 174 -11.50 19.38 -1.74
C ARG A 174 -10.23 18.53 -1.83
N GLY A 175 -10.22 17.45 -2.62
CA GLY A 175 -9.05 16.60 -2.81
C GLY A 175 -8.61 15.89 -1.53
N ILE A 176 -9.56 15.51 -0.68
CA ILE A 176 -9.28 14.82 0.59
C ILE A 176 -8.73 13.42 0.31
N ASN A 177 -7.58 13.09 0.90
CA ASN A 177 -6.85 11.85 0.65
C ASN A 177 -6.64 10.98 1.90
N ASP A 178 -6.73 11.56 3.08
CA ASP A 178 -6.49 10.86 4.34
C ASP A 178 -7.46 11.32 5.45
N GLU A 179 -7.42 10.59 6.55
CA GLU A 179 -8.26 10.80 7.72
C GLU A 179 -8.05 12.15 8.41
N ASN A 180 -6.83 12.70 8.37
CA ASN A 180 -6.55 13.99 9.01
C ASN A 180 -7.18 15.12 8.19
N GLN A 181 -7.07 15.03 6.87
CA GLN A 181 -7.71 15.96 5.95
C GLN A 181 -9.24 15.87 6.04
N LEU A 182 -9.80 14.65 6.13
CA LEU A 182 -11.23 14.47 6.30
C LEU A 182 -11.70 15.02 7.66
N LEU A 183 -10.96 14.79 8.74
CA LEU A 183 -11.24 15.36 10.05
C LEU A 183 -11.25 16.90 10.00
N ALA A 184 -10.25 17.51 9.37
CA ALA A 184 -10.18 18.96 9.20
C ALA A 184 -11.39 19.50 8.43
N LEU A 185 -11.80 18.84 7.34
CA LEU A 185 -13.02 19.20 6.60
C LEU A 185 -14.27 19.07 7.48
N CYS A 186 -14.38 18.00 8.27
CA CYS A 186 -15.52 17.81 9.17
C CYS A 186 -15.59 18.94 10.21
N GLN A 187 -14.46 19.34 10.77
CA GLN A 187 -14.38 20.46 11.71
C GLN A 187 -14.77 21.79 11.05
N GLU A 188 -14.31 22.05 9.83
CA GLU A 188 -14.67 23.25 9.04
C GLU A 188 -16.19 23.34 8.80
N GLN A 189 -16.83 22.20 8.50
CA GLN A 189 -18.25 22.14 8.13
C GLN A 189 -19.19 21.91 9.31
N GLY A 190 -18.67 21.75 10.54
CA GLY A 190 -19.47 21.40 11.71
C GLY A 190 -20.09 20.00 11.65
N TRP A 191 -19.43 19.07 10.95
CA TRP A 191 -19.84 17.67 10.82
C TRP A 191 -19.30 16.80 11.96
N LYS A 192 -19.80 15.57 12.05
CA LYS A 192 -19.39 14.58 13.04
C LYS A 192 -17.94 14.16 12.84
N THR A 193 -17.26 13.92 13.96
CA THR A 193 -15.85 13.52 14.03
C THR A 193 -15.63 12.26 14.87
N ASP A 194 -16.69 11.65 15.39
CA ASP A 194 -16.70 10.46 16.23
C ASP A 194 -16.18 9.19 15.52
N TRP A 195 -16.15 9.20 14.19
CA TRP A 195 -15.53 8.15 13.37
C TRP A 195 -14.00 8.13 13.46
N TYR A 196 -13.35 9.24 13.82
CA TYR A 196 -11.89 9.39 13.71
C TYR A 196 -11.11 8.53 14.69
N GLU A 197 -11.45 8.56 15.98
CA GLU A 197 -10.76 7.78 17.01
C GLU A 197 -10.87 6.26 16.79
N PRO A 198 -12.06 5.67 16.53
CA PRO A 198 -12.17 4.27 16.15
C PRO A 198 -11.35 3.92 14.90
N TYR A 199 -11.34 4.81 13.91
CA TYR A 199 -10.60 4.62 12.67
C TYR A 199 -9.09 4.55 12.92
N ILE A 200 -8.52 5.54 13.61
CA ILE A 200 -7.10 5.54 13.96
C ILE A 200 -6.74 4.31 14.78
N ASN A 201 -7.56 3.94 15.78
CA ASN A 201 -7.30 2.76 16.61
C ASN A 201 -7.28 1.45 15.81
N LYS A 202 -8.12 1.33 14.78
CA LYS A 202 -8.14 0.15 13.90
C LYS A 202 -6.97 0.15 12.91
N PHE A 203 -6.65 1.30 12.32
CA PHE A 203 -5.66 1.43 11.25
C PHE A 203 -4.35 2.05 11.72
N ARG A 204 -4.00 1.87 13.01
CA ARG A 204 -2.73 2.35 13.58
C ARG A 204 -1.57 1.81 12.74
N PHE A 205 -0.69 2.74 12.36
CA PHE A 205 0.68 2.47 11.95
C PHE A 205 1.60 2.78 13.12
#